data_AF-A0A0L0ULY2-F1
#
_entry.id   AF-A0A0L0ULY2-F1
#
_cell.length_a   1.000
_cell.length_b   1.000
_cell.length_c   1.000
_cell.angle_alpha   90.00
_cell.angle_beta   90.00
_cell.angle_gamma   90.00
#
_symmetry.space_group_name_H-M   'P 1'
#
loop_
_entity.id
_entity.type
_entity.pdbx_description
1 polymer ?
#
loop_
_entity_poly.entity_id
_entity_poly.type
_entity_poly.pdbx_seq_one_letter_code
_entity_poly.pdbx_strand_id
1 'polypeptide(L)'
;MKNENEYKDILHDLSCEPFYIHYHSCEQIHLYRSYCQSTSYPKIIIDATGSLIKNFKKFGMNKTKTIYLYEALVYDESKLHSFTVSNMISERHTTLAIYNWLANWLNFNVPSPRETVCDQSMALLSACVKCFTQYSSLKQYIRVCAKLAL
;
A
#
# COMPACT_ATOMS: atom_id res chain seq x y z
N MET A 1 -10.45 -28.38 11.00
CA MET A 1 -10.95 -26.99 11.08
C MET A 1 -11.42 -26.61 9.67
N LYS A 2 -12.72 -26.47 9.40
CA LYS A 2 -13.24 -26.27 8.01
C LYS A 2 -12.97 -24.86 7.44
N ASN A 3 -12.46 -23.93 8.25
CA ASN A 3 -12.32 -22.51 7.89
C ASN A 3 -10.86 -22.07 7.64
N GLU A 4 -9.86 -22.94 7.80
CA GLU A 4 -8.44 -22.56 7.57
C GLU A 4 -8.13 -22.26 6.11
N ASN A 5 -8.87 -22.86 5.18
CA ASN A 5 -8.64 -22.68 3.75
C ASN A 5 -9.25 -21.38 3.20
N GLU A 6 -10.15 -20.72 3.93
CA GLU A 6 -10.90 -19.54 3.44
C GLU A 6 -10.00 -18.30 3.32
N TYR A 7 -8.97 -18.20 4.16
CA TYR A 7 -8.04 -17.06 4.18
C TYR A 7 -6.60 -17.47 3.85
N LYS A 8 -6.44 -18.66 3.26
CA LYS A 8 -5.15 -19.15 2.84
C LYS A 8 -4.57 -18.22 1.77
N ASP A 9 -3.28 -17.94 1.86
CA ASP A 9 -2.54 -17.11 0.91
C ASP A 9 -2.99 -15.63 0.84
N ILE A 10 -3.64 -15.10 1.88
CA ILE A 10 -4.00 -13.67 2.00
C ILE A 10 -2.96 -12.86 2.79
N LEU A 11 -2.31 -13.49 3.78
CA LEU A 11 -1.29 -12.86 4.61
C LEU A 11 0.09 -13.10 4.01
N HIS A 12 0.81 -12.03 3.66
CA HIS A 12 2.05 -12.13 2.88
C HIS A 12 3.31 -11.76 3.65
N ASP A 13 3.19 -10.92 4.67
CA ASP A 13 4.30 -10.54 5.55
C ASP A 13 3.73 -10.09 6.89
N LEU A 14 4.42 -10.42 7.98
CA LEU A 14 3.98 -10.10 9.33
C LEU A 14 5.16 -9.99 10.29
N SER A 15 5.00 -9.13 11.29
CA SER A 15 5.93 -9.00 12.41
C SER A 15 5.15 -8.69 13.67
N CYS A 16 5.69 -9.10 14.81
CA CYS A 16 5.13 -8.75 16.11
C CYS A 16 5.82 -7.54 16.76
N GLU A 17 7.06 -7.20 16.37
CA GLU A 17 7.83 -6.10 17.00
C GLU A 17 8.75 -5.37 16.00
N PRO A 18 8.40 -4.15 15.54
CA PRO A 18 7.07 -3.55 15.60
C PRO A 18 6.02 -4.40 14.89
N PHE A 19 4.77 -4.33 15.34
CA PHE A 19 3.63 -5.03 14.74
C PHE A 19 3.31 -4.46 13.35
N TYR A 20 3.24 -5.35 12.36
CA TYR A 20 2.64 -5.07 11.07
C TYR A 20 2.13 -6.35 10.40
N ILE A 21 1.20 -6.20 9.46
CA ILE A 21 0.68 -7.26 8.60
C ILE A 21 0.48 -6.66 7.20
N HIS A 22 1.05 -7.29 6.17
CA HIS A 22 0.74 -7.02 4.78
C HIS A 22 -0.24 -8.09 4.28
N TYR A 23 -1.34 -7.67 3.66
CA TYR A 23 -2.33 -8.62 3.18
C TYR A 23 -3.06 -8.15 1.93
N HIS A 24 -3.38 -9.11 1.07
CA HIS A 24 -4.24 -8.95 -0.10
C HIS A 24 -4.65 -10.33 -0.62
N SER A 25 -5.79 -10.42 -1.29
CA SER A 25 -6.27 -11.66 -1.88
C SER A 25 -5.86 -11.81 -3.35
N CYS A 26 -5.93 -13.03 -3.87
CA CYS A 26 -5.69 -13.31 -5.29
C CYS A 26 -6.67 -12.58 -6.20
N GLU A 27 -7.93 -12.40 -5.75
CA GLU A 27 -8.96 -11.65 -6.47
C GLU A 27 -8.58 -10.18 -6.63
N GLN A 28 -8.02 -9.55 -5.59
CA GLN A 28 -7.55 -8.17 -5.65
C GLN A 28 -6.42 -8.01 -6.67
N ILE A 29 -5.47 -8.95 -6.70
CA ILE A 29 -4.38 -9.00 -7.68
C ILE A 29 -4.94 -9.18 -9.10
N HIS A 30 -5.89 -10.09 -9.29
CA HIS A 30 -6.51 -10.34 -10.59
C HIS A 30 -7.30 -9.13 -11.09
N LEU A 31 -8.09 -8.50 -10.21
CA LEU A 31 -8.90 -7.34 -10.54
C LEU A 31 -8.02 -6.15 -10.94
N TYR A 32 -6.93 -5.91 -10.22
CA TYR A 32 -5.97 -4.86 -10.57
C TYR A 32 -5.29 -5.12 -11.92
N ARG A 33 -4.87 -6.36 -12.20
CA ARG A 33 -4.30 -6.72 -13.50
C ARG A 33 -5.29 -6.49 -14.65
N SER A 34 -6.54 -6.89 -14.46
CA SER A 34 -7.62 -6.66 -15.43
C SER A 34 -7.85 -5.17 -15.66
N TYR A 35 -7.89 -4.38 -14.58
CA TYR A 35 -7.97 -2.93 -14.66
C TYR A 35 -6.82 -2.32 -15.47
N CYS A 36 -5.57 -2.72 -15.19
CA CYS A 36 -4.39 -2.25 -15.93
C CYS A 36 -4.39 -2.63 -17.42
N GLN A 37 -5.10 -3.69 -17.82
CA GLN A 37 -5.26 -4.06 -19.24
C GLN A 37 -6.32 -3.21 -19.93
N SER A 38 -7.36 -2.78 -19.21
CA SER A 38 -8.44 -1.97 -19.77
C SER A 38 -8.18 -0.46 -19.73
N THR A 39 -7.18 0.01 -18.97
CA THR A 39 -6.83 1.44 -18.87
C THR A 39 -5.45 1.73 -19.44
N SER A 40 -5.34 2.80 -20.22
CA SER A 40 -4.04 3.29 -20.72
C SER A 40 -3.20 3.96 -19.63
N TYR A 41 -3.84 4.42 -18.55
CA TYR A 41 -3.20 5.19 -17.48
C TYR A 41 -3.67 4.71 -16.10
N PRO A 42 -3.13 3.58 -15.60
CA PRO A 42 -3.57 3.00 -14.33
C PRO A 42 -3.19 3.89 -13.15
N LYS A 43 -4.18 4.20 -12.32
CA LYS A 43 -4.08 5.06 -11.15
C LYS A 43 -4.40 4.28 -9.89
N ILE A 44 -3.62 4.48 -8.83
CA ILE A 44 -3.95 4.01 -7.49
C ILE A 44 -4.07 5.20 -6.53
N ILE A 45 -4.90 5.03 -5.51
CA ILE A 45 -5.08 5.97 -4.40
C ILE A 45 -4.60 5.24 -3.15
N ILE A 46 -3.79 5.89 -2.32
CA ILE A 46 -3.27 5.32 -1.08
C ILE A 46 -3.62 6.25 0.08
N ASP A 47 -4.30 5.70 1.08
CA ASP A 47 -4.69 6.42 2.29
C ASP A 47 -4.30 5.65 3.56
N ALA A 48 -4.20 6.36 4.68
CA ALA A 48 -3.89 5.79 5.98
C ALA A 48 -4.78 6.36 7.09
N THR A 49 -5.40 5.48 7.89
CA THR A 49 -6.23 5.88 9.05
C THR A 49 -5.77 5.19 10.33
N GLY A 50 -5.62 5.98 11.40
CA GLY A 50 -5.08 5.52 12.69
C GLY A 50 -6.14 5.23 13.77
N SER A 51 -7.42 5.45 13.49
CA SER A 51 -8.49 5.40 14.50
C SER A 51 -9.27 4.08 14.54
N LEU A 52 -9.03 3.18 13.58
CA LEU A 52 -9.82 1.95 13.43
C LEU A 52 -9.41 0.83 14.39
N ILE A 53 -8.12 0.74 14.73
CA ILE A 53 -7.57 -0.41 15.46
C ILE A 53 -7.16 0.01 16.87
N LYS A 54 -7.78 -0.63 17.87
CA LYS A 54 -7.43 -0.43 19.28
C LYS A 54 -6.04 -0.99 19.55
N ASN A 55 -5.21 -0.21 20.25
CA ASN A 55 -3.93 -0.68 20.74
C ASN A 55 -4.10 -1.88 21.68
N PHE A 56 -3.24 -2.88 21.54
CA PHE A 56 -3.26 -4.11 22.34
C PHE A 56 -1.89 -4.39 22.97
N LYS A 57 -1.82 -5.36 23.89
CA LYS A 57 -0.54 -5.79 24.50
C LYS A 57 0.10 -6.90 23.68
N LYS A 58 1.32 -6.67 23.19
CA LYS A 58 2.18 -7.66 22.55
C LYS A 58 2.68 -8.64 23.60
N PHE A 59 2.27 -9.91 23.47
CA PHE A 59 2.65 -11.00 24.39
C PHE A 59 2.42 -10.69 25.88
N GLY A 60 1.41 -9.86 26.19
CA GLY A 60 1.12 -9.44 27.57
C GLY A 60 2.10 -8.41 28.17
N MET A 61 3.16 -8.03 27.45
CA MET A 61 4.22 -7.15 27.94
C MET A 61 4.01 -5.70 27.50
N ASN A 62 4.32 -5.38 26.24
CA ASN A 62 4.36 -4.02 25.74
C ASN A 62 3.10 -3.66 24.96
N LYS A 63 2.52 -2.49 25.22
CA LYS A 63 1.39 -1.97 24.43
C LYS A 63 1.89 -1.56 23.04
N THR A 64 1.10 -1.81 22.01
CA THR A 64 1.38 -1.28 20.67
C THR A 64 1.31 0.25 20.67
N LYS A 65 2.12 0.90 19.83
CA LYS A 65 1.91 2.26 19.34
C LYS A 65 0.62 2.34 18.53
N THR A 66 0.24 3.55 18.13
CA THR A 66 -0.89 3.76 17.21
C THR A 66 -0.74 2.85 15.99
N ILE A 67 -1.80 2.10 15.71
CA ILE A 67 -1.85 1.17 14.58
C ILE A 67 -2.62 1.85 13.46
N TYR A 68 -1.97 1.98 12.32
CA TYR A 68 -2.58 2.52 11.11
C TYR A 68 -3.05 1.40 10.22
N LEU A 69 -4.24 1.56 9.64
CA LEU A 69 -4.66 0.84 8.44
C LEU A 69 -4.25 1.68 7.24
N TYR A 70 -3.40 1.13 6.39
CA TYR A 70 -3.11 1.64 5.07
C TYR A 70 -3.90 0.84 4.06
N GLU A 71 -4.53 1.55 3.15
CA GLU A 71 -5.31 0.97 2.07
C GLU A 71 -4.83 1.56 0.74
N ALA A 72 -4.52 0.69 -0.21
CA ALA A 72 -4.33 1.06 -1.60
C ALA A 72 -5.60 0.64 -2.36
N LEU A 73 -6.19 1.57 -3.09
CA LEU A 73 -7.46 1.41 -3.80
C LEU A 73 -7.39 1.95 -5.21
N VAL A 74 -8.30 1.47 -6.06
CA VAL A 74 -8.51 1.97 -7.42
C VAL A 74 -9.95 2.44 -7.53
N TYR A 75 -10.14 3.57 -8.21
CA TYR A 75 -11.43 3.96 -8.76
C TYR A 75 -11.39 3.77 -10.28
N ASP A 76 -12.19 2.83 -10.79
CA ASP A 76 -12.34 2.59 -12.22
C ASP A 76 -13.44 3.50 -12.77
N GLU A 77 -13.03 4.62 -13.35
CA GLU A 77 -13.93 5.61 -13.95
C GLU A 77 -14.79 5.03 -15.07
N SER A 78 -14.31 4.01 -15.79
CA SER A 78 -15.04 3.41 -16.92
C SER A 78 -16.20 2.53 -16.45
N LYS A 79 -16.02 1.83 -15.33
CA LYS A 79 -17.00 0.91 -14.73
C LYS A 79 -17.72 1.52 -13.52
N LEU A 80 -17.39 2.76 -13.15
CA LEU A 80 -17.97 3.50 -12.03
C LEU A 80 -17.96 2.73 -10.70
N HIS A 81 -16.86 2.05 -10.39
CA HIS A 81 -16.72 1.32 -9.13
C HIS A 81 -15.32 1.46 -8.54
N SER A 82 -15.22 1.26 -7.23
CA SER A 82 -13.96 1.22 -6.50
C SER A 82 -13.66 -0.19 -6.03
N PHE A 83 -12.37 -0.51 -5.92
CA PHE A 83 -11.92 -1.75 -5.30
C PHE A 83 -10.58 -1.58 -4.61
N THR A 84 -10.36 -2.34 -3.55
CA THR A 84 -9.11 -2.37 -2.80
C THR A 84 -8.10 -3.27 -3.52
N VAL A 85 -6.86 -2.80 -3.66
CA VAL A 85 -5.76 -3.54 -4.31
C VAL A 85 -4.79 -4.18 -3.33
N SER A 86 -4.55 -3.55 -2.19
CA SER A 86 -3.67 -4.07 -1.14
C SER A 86 -3.89 -3.33 0.17
N ASN A 87 -3.55 -3.98 1.28
CA ASN A 87 -3.67 -3.39 2.61
C ASN A 87 -2.43 -3.65 3.47
N MET A 88 -2.17 -2.74 4.41
CA MET A 88 -1.22 -2.94 5.49
C MET A 88 -1.80 -2.44 6.80
N ILE A 89 -1.74 -3.27 7.83
CA ILE A 89 -1.93 -2.84 9.22
C ILE A 89 -0.56 -2.67 9.84
N SER A 90 -0.23 -1.54 10.46
CA SER A 90 1.14 -1.31 10.93
C SER A 90 1.25 -0.28 12.06
N GLU A 91 2.12 -0.57 13.03
CA GLU A 91 2.67 0.42 13.97
C GLU A 91 3.71 1.35 13.31
N ARG A 92 4.21 0.97 12.12
CA ARG A 92 5.28 1.69 11.42
C ARG A 92 4.66 2.70 10.43
N HIS A 93 4.87 3.99 10.70
CA HIS A 93 4.59 5.08 9.77
C HIS A 93 5.89 5.68 9.22
N THR A 94 6.70 4.83 8.58
CA THR A 94 7.99 5.23 8.00
C THR A 94 8.02 4.95 6.51
N THR A 95 8.78 5.77 5.76
CA THR A 95 9.00 5.58 4.32
C THR A 95 9.43 4.16 3.98
N LEU A 96 10.32 3.55 4.77
CA LEU A 96 10.81 2.20 4.52
C LEU A 96 9.72 1.14 4.71
N ALA A 97 8.89 1.25 5.75
CA ALA A 97 7.82 0.30 5.99
C ALA A 97 6.77 0.33 4.87
N ILE A 98 6.35 1.53 4.48
CA ILE A 98 5.38 1.73 3.39
C ILE A 98 5.99 1.26 2.05
N TYR A 99 7.25 1.59 1.78
CA TYR A 99 7.95 1.11 0.59
C TYR A 99 8.00 -0.42 0.54
N ASN A 100 8.35 -1.08 1.65
CA ASN A 100 8.41 -2.54 1.70
C ASN A 100 7.04 -3.18 1.44
N TRP A 101 5.96 -2.59 1.98
CA TRP A 101 4.60 -3.04 1.68
C TRP A 101 4.27 -2.95 0.19
N LEU A 102 4.51 -1.79 -0.43
CA LEU A 102 4.23 -1.57 -1.85
C LEU A 102 5.13 -2.41 -2.77
N ALA A 103 6.41 -2.54 -2.43
CA ALA A 103 7.35 -3.37 -3.17
C ALA A 103 7.00 -4.86 -3.07
N ASN A 104 6.58 -5.31 -1.87
CA ASN A 104 6.09 -6.68 -1.71
C ASN A 104 4.84 -6.93 -2.58
N TRP A 105 3.91 -5.98 -2.63
CA TRP A 105 2.75 -6.06 -3.52
C TRP A 105 3.15 -6.13 -5.01
N LEU A 106 4.13 -5.33 -5.46
CA LEU A 106 4.66 -5.42 -6.83
C LEU A 106 5.28 -6.80 -7.16
N ASN A 107 5.88 -7.47 -6.17
CA ASN A 107 6.45 -8.81 -6.35
C ASN A 107 5.39 -9.88 -6.69
N PHE A 108 4.10 -9.59 -6.51
CA PHE A 108 3.01 -10.42 -7.02
C PHE A 108 2.77 -10.22 -8.52
N ASN A 109 3.74 -9.72 -9.29
CA ASN A 109 3.65 -9.53 -10.74
C ASN A 109 2.42 -8.73 -11.16
N VAL A 110 2.18 -7.61 -10.48
CA VAL A 110 1.19 -6.61 -10.87
C VAL A 110 1.85 -5.49 -11.66
N PRO A 111 1.15 -4.87 -12.64
CA PRO A 111 1.70 -3.71 -13.34
C PRO A 111 1.90 -2.52 -12.40
N SER A 112 3.06 -1.86 -12.47
CA SER A 112 3.26 -0.62 -11.71
C SER A 112 2.22 0.43 -12.13
N PRO A 113 1.59 1.14 -11.19
CA PRO A 113 0.71 2.26 -11.52
C PRO A 113 1.50 3.36 -12.24
N ARG A 114 0.80 4.14 -13.06
CA ARG A 114 1.35 5.35 -13.70
C ARG A 114 1.09 6.60 -12.88
N GLU A 115 0.05 6.58 -12.07
CA GLU A 115 -0.28 7.67 -11.15
C GLU A 115 -0.57 7.10 -9.76
N THR A 116 -0.08 7.79 -8.75
CA THR A 116 -0.39 7.49 -7.35
C THR A 116 -0.89 8.76 -6.70
N VAL A 117 -2.08 8.68 -6.12
CA VAL A 117 -2.70 9.76 -5.36
C VAL A 117 -2.60 9.38 -3.89
N CYS A 118 -2.05 10.24 -3.06
CA CYS A 118 -2.02 10.06 -1.61
C CYS A 118 -2.13 11.41 -0.92
N ASP A 119 -2.26 11.39 0.40
CA ASP A 119 -2.13 12.60 1.20
C ASP A 119 -0.73 13.23 1.06
N GLN A 120 -0.56 14.45 1.57
CA GLN A 120 0.74 15.13 1.57
C GLN A 120 1.69 14.61 2.67
N SER A 121 1.50 13.38 3.18
CA SER A 121 2.43 12.84 4.16
C SER A 121 3.78 12.54 3.51
N MET A 122 4.84 13.02 4.16
CA MET A 122 6.21 12.86 3.66
C MET A 122 6.62 11.38 3.53
N ALA A 123 6.10 10.53 4.42
CA ALA A 123 6.38 9.10 4.40
C ALA A 123 5.73 8.40 3.19
N LEU A 124 4.44 8.67 2.91
CA LEU A 124 3.76 8.11 1.73
C LEU A 124 4.37 8.63 0.43
N LEU A 125 4.54 9.95 0.28
CA LEU A 125 5.15 10.53 -0.91
C LEU A 125 6.54 9.95 -1.19
N SER A 126 7.39 9.85 -0.16
CA SER A 126 8.73 9.30 -0.32
C SER A 126 8.71 7.82 -0.67
N ALA A 127 7.78 7.04 -0.11
CA ALA A 127 7.64 5.62 -0.39
C ALA A 127 7.13 5.38 -1.81
N CYS A 128 6.13 6.14 -2.26
CA CYS A 128 5.57 6.05 -3.61
C CYS A 128 6.62 6.42 -4.65
N VAL A 129 7.37 7.51 -4.45
CA VAL A 129 8.47 7.88 -5.35
C VAL A 129 9.49 6.76 -5.46
N LYS A 130 9.92 6.21 -4.32
CA LYS A 130 10.91 5.12 -4.31
C LYS A 130 10.39 3.82 -4.92
N CYS A 131 9.08 3.56 -4.85
CA CYS A 131 8.47 2.33 -5.32
C CYS A 131 8.11 2.37 -6.81
N PHE A 132 7.50 3.45 -7.27
CA PHE A 132 6.84 3.52 -8.58
C PHE A 132 7.57 4.41 -9.60
N THR A 133 8.71 4.99 -9.24
CA THR A 133 9.50 5.83 -10.14
C THR A 133 10.96 5.37 -10.18
N GLN A 134 11.72 5.91 -11.12
CA GLN A 134 13.17 5.70 -11.22
C GLN A 134 13.99 6.43 -10.15
N TYR A 135 13.37 7.24 -9.29
CA TYR A 135 14.07 8.11 -8.35
C TYR A 135 14.18 7.48 -6.96
N SER A 136 15.38 7.56 -6.38
CA SER A 136 15.67 6.99 -5.05
C SER A 136 15.20 7.88 -3.89
N SER A 137 14.83 9.14 -4.16
CA SER A 137 14.38 10.08 -3.14
C SER A 137 13.34 11.08 -3.67
N LEU A 138 12.43 11.49 -2.79
CA LEU A 138 11.42 12.52 -3.07
C LEU A 138 12.07 13.86 -3.49
N LYS A 139 13.19 14.22 -2.86
CA LYS A 139 13.93 15.46 -3.20
C LYS A 139 14.41 15.47 -4.65
N GLN A 140 14.92 14.34 -5.15
CA GLN A 140 15.37 14.22 -6.54
C GLN A 140 14.18 14.30 -7.50
N TYR A 141 13.09 13.59 -7.19
CA TYR A 141 11.86 13.62 -7.97
C TYR A 141 11.31 15.04 -8.11
N ILE A 142 11.11 15.75 -6.99
CA ILE A 142 10.62 17.14 -6.97
C ILE A 142 11.51 18.06 -7.79
N ARG A 143 12.84 17.94 -7.69
CA ARG A 143 13.78 18.76 -8.48
C ARG A 143 13.62 18.56 -9.98
N VAL A 144 13.33 17.34 -10.43
CA VAL A 144 13.08 17.09 -11.86
C VAL A 144 11.72 17.63 -12.26
N CYS A 145 10.67 17.38 -11.48
CA CYS A 145 9.34 17.93 -11.74
C CYS A 145 9.35 19.46 -11.81
N ALA A 146 10.07 20.13 -10.92
CA ALA A 146 10.21 21.58 -10.92
C ALA A 146 10.84 22.12 -12.21
N LYS A 147 11.74 21.37 -12.86
CA LYS A 147 12.33 21.73 -14.16
C LYS A 147 11.39 21.53 -15.34
N LEU A 148 10.33 20.75 -15.18
CA LEU A 148 9.32 20.55 -16.23
C LEU A 148 8.20 21.60 -16.17
N ALA A 149 8.03 22.23 -15.01
CA ALA A 149 7.01 23.25 -14.76
C ALA A 149 7.49 24.69 -15.00
N LEU A 150 8.81 24.89 -15.11
CA LEU A 150 9.48 26.17 -15.41
C LEU A 150 9.97 26.15 -16.86
#